data_AF-A0A6H1ZCX2-F1
#
_entry.id   AF-A0A6H1ZCX2-F1
#
_cell.length_a   1.000
_cell.length_b   1.000
_cell.length_c   1.000
_cell.angle_alpha   90.00
_cell.angle_beta   90.00
_cell.angle_gamma   90.00
#
_symmetry.space_group_name_H-M   'P 1'
#
loop_
_entity.id
_entity.type
_entity.pdbx_description
1 polymer ?
#
loop_
_entity_poly.entity_id
_entity_poly.type
_entity_poly.pdbx_seq_one_letter_code
_entity_poly.pdbx_strand_id
1 'polypeptide(L)'
;MREELLKKLRVFGLGQLQDLVTLSDILEREGASLGDVKEFLEENLRAVRKNQEEMKKAFEERRKWWKRVGRKCPECGETLDLVPIRAPKGKKNKEGYKSLWSCPGENCLYEKYSKREFKEIIEKLRRR
;
A
#
# COMPACT_ATOMS: atom_id res chain seq x y z
N MET A 1 -16.78 42.85 -7.52
CA MET A 1 -15.55 42.06 -7.27
C MET A 1 -15.65 41.15 -6.04
N ARG A 2 -16.02 41.66 -4.86
CA ARG A 2 -16.11 40.86 -3.62
C ARG A 2 -17.10 39.70 -3.71
N GLU A 3 -18.28 39.90 -4.28
CA GLU A 3 -19.29 38.84 -4.43
C GLU A 3 -18.83 37.71 -5.34
N GLU A 4 -18.10 38.04 -6.41
CA GLU A 4 -17.55 37.08 -7.35
C GLU A 4 -16.45 36.22 -6.70
N LEU A 5 -15.62 36.83 -5.86
CA LEU A 5 -14.63 36.10 -5.06
C LEU A 5 -15.30 35.13 -4.07
N LEU A 6 -16.32 35.60 -3.34
CA LEU A 6 -17.05 34.77 -2.38
C LEU A 6 -17.74 33.58 -3.06
N LYS A 7 -18.27 33.75 -4.28
CA LYS A 7 -18.82 32.64 -5.07
C LYS A 7 -17.76 31.59 -5.39
N LYS A 8 -16.55 31.99 -5.75
CA LYS A 8 -15.43 31.06 -6.03
C LYS A 8 -14.96 30.34 -4.78
N LEU A 9 -14.93 31.02 -3.63
CA LEU A 9 -14.53 30.43 -2.36
C LEU A 9 -15.52 29.37 -1.84
N ARG A 10 -16.82 29.46 -2.21
CA ARG A 10 -17.83 28.45 -1.84
C ARG A 10 -17.59 27.06 -2.41
N VAL A 11 -16.73 26.93 -3.43
CA VAL A 11 -16.32 25.62 -3.97
C VAL A 11 -15.50 24.84 -2.94
N PHE A 12 -14.83 25.56 -2.02
CA PHE A 12 -14.12 24.97 -0.90
C PHE A 12 -15.06 24.84 0.30
N GLY A 13 -14.97 23.72 1.00
CA GLY A 13 -15.72 23.53 2.25
C GLY A 13 -15.28 24.53 3.31
N LEU A 14 -16.16 24.87 4.26
CA LEU A 14 -15.86 25.84 5.33
C LEU A 14 -14.60 25.45 6.12
N GLY A 15 -14.40 24.16 6.39
CA GLY A 15 -13.19 23.67 7.06
C GLY A 15 -11.91 23.97 6.28
N GLN A 16 -11.93 23.76 4.95
CA GLN A 16 -10.77 24.06 4.10
C GLN A 16 -10.45 25.56 4.05
N LEU A 17 -11.48 26.42 4.12
CA LEU A 17 -11.30 27.86 4.21
C LEU A 17 -10.72 28.28 5.56
N GLN A 18 -11.16 27.66 6.67
CA GLN A 18 -10.57 27.87 7.99
C GLN A 18 -9.11 27.41 8.03
N ASP A 19 -8.79 26.26 7.45
CA ASP A 19 -7.43 25.75 7.34
C ASP A 19 -6.54 26.71 6.53
N LEU A 20 -7.06 27.26 5.43
CA LEU A 20 -6.33 28.23 4.61
C LEU A 20 -6.05 29.53 5.38
N VAL A 21 -7.03 30.05 6.13
CA VAL A 21 -6.84 31.24 6.97
C VAL A 21 -5.80 30.95 8.06
N THR A 22 -5.92 29.80 8.74
CA THR A 22 -4.97 29.37 9.79
C THR A 22 -3.55 29.25 9.23
N LEU A 23 -3.41 28.65 8.05
CA LEU A 23 -2.12 28.55 7.36
C LEU A 23 -1.58 29.93 7.01
N SER A 24 -2.41 30.83 6.48
CA SER A 24 -1.99 32.21 6.15
C SER A 24 -1.46 32.94 7.38
N ASP A 25 -2.15 32.83 8.52
CA ASP A 25 -1.73 33.44 9.78
C ASP A 25 -0.40 32.89 10.29
N ILE A 26 -0.17 31.57 10.13
CA ILE A 26 1.10 30.94 10.51
C ILE A 26 2.23 31.44 9.62
N LEU A 27 2.01 31.46 8.29
CA LEU A 27 3.03 31.91 7.34
C LEU A 27 3.45 33.36 7.61
N GLU A 28 2.49 34.25 7.88
CA GLU A 28 2.77 35.64 8.21
C GLU A 28 3.64 35.77 9.47
N ARG A 29 3.35 35.00 10.53
CA ARG A 29 4.13 34.99 11.78
C ARG A 29 5.55 34.49 11.58
N GLU A 30 5.73 33.50 10.71
CA GLU A 30 7.03 32.89 10.42
C GLU A 30 7.82 33.62 9.33
N GLY A 31 7.28 34.72 8.78
CA GLY A 31 7.90 35.45 7.68
C GLY A 31 7.98 34.64 6.38
N ALA A 32 7.11 33.64 6.24
CA ALA A 32 6.99 32.78 5.06
C ALA A 32 5.82 33.22 4.17
N SER A 33 5.82 32.72 2.94
CA SER A 33 4.84 33.03 1.91
C SER A 33 4.09 31.79 1.44
N LEU A 34 2.95 31.99 0.78
CA LEU A 34 2.29 30.91 0.04
C LEU A 34 3.17 30.35 -1.09
N GLY A 35 4.18 31.10 -1.55
CA GLY A 35 5.19 30.62 -2.49
C GLY A 35 6.03 29.49 -1.91
N ASP A 36 6.46 29.63 -0.65
CA ASP A 36 7.25 28.63 0.06
C ASP A 36 6.45 27.34 0.27
N VAL A 37 5.16 27.47 0.60
CA VAL A 37 4.26 26.31 0.70
C VAL A 37 4.11 25.61 -0.66
N LYS A 38 4.03 26.37 -1.75
CA LYS A 38 3.93 25.79 -3.09
C LYS A 38 5.19 25.02 -3.45
N GLU A 39 6.37 25.58 -3.19
CA GLU A 39 7.65 24.91 -3.42
C GLU A 39 7.75 23.62 -2.58
N PHE A 40 7.44 23.70 -1.28
CA PHE A 40 7.39 22.54 -0.40
C PHE A 40 6.46 21.44 -0.94
N LEU A 41 5.25 21.81 -1.40
CA LEU A 41 4.31 20.85 -1.97
C LEU A 41 4.84 20.23 -3.26
N GLU A 42 5.46 21.01 -4.15
CA GLU A 42 6.04 20.49 -5.39
C GLU A 42 7.16 19.47 -5.12
N GLU A 43 8.04 19.75 -4.17
CA GLU A 43 9.11 18.83 -3.76
C GLU A 43 8.56 17.54 -3.16
N ASN A 44 7.62 17.65 -2.22
CA ASN A 44 7.02 16.50 -1.57
C ASN A 44 6.20 15.65 -2.56
N LEU A 45 5.46 16.29 -3.48
CA LEU A 45 4.73 15.57 -4.52
C LEU A 45 5.67 14.83 -5.48
N ARG A 46 6.81 15.42 -5.83
CA ARG A 46 7.85 14.73 -6.62
C ARG A 46 8.40 13.51 -5.88
N ALA A 47 8.72 13.65 -4.60
CA ALA A 47 9.20 12.55 -3.76
C ALA A 47 8.15 11.43 -3.64
N VAL A 48 6.89 11.78 -3.39
CA VAL A 48 5.77 10.82 -3.33
C VAL A 48 5.61 10.08 -4.65
N ARG A 49 5.63 10.80 -5.79
CA ARG A 49 5.52 10.18 -7.12
C ARG A 49 6.66 9.20 -7.39
N LYS A 50 7.90 9.60 -7.08
CA LYS A 50 9.07 8.72 -7.23
C LYS A 50 8.93 7.46 -6.37
N ASN A 51 8.55 7.61 -5.11
CA ASN A 51 8.33 6.48 -4.21
C ASN A 51 7.20 5.55 -4.71
N GLN A 52 6.11 6.10 -5.23
CA GLN A 52 5.03 5.32 -5.83
C GLN A 52 5.50 4.53 -7.05
N GLU A 53 6.33 5.12 -7.91
CA GLU A 53 6.88 4.45 -9.08
C GLU A 53 7.85 3.33 -8.70
N GLU A 54 8.73 3.57 -7.73
CA GLU A 54 9.66 2.56 -7.20
C GLU A 54 8.90 1.39 -6.54
N MET A 55 7.87 1.68 -5.74
CA MET A 55 7.01 0.65 -5.15
C MET A 55 6.28 -0.17 -6.23
N LYS A 56 5.78 0.47 -7.28
CA LYS A 56 5.13 -0.21 -8.40
C LYS A 56 6.11 -1.14 -9.12
N LYS A 57 7.32 -0.67 -9.43
CA LYS A 57 8.39 -1.47 -10.04
C LYS A 57 8.76 -2.67 -9.16
N ALA A 58 8.99 -2.45 -7.87
CA ALA A 58 9.30 -3.52 -6.92
C ALA A 58 8.17 -4.56 -6.79
N PHE A 59 6.91 -4.11 -6.84
CA PHE A 59 5.75 -5.00 -6.82
C PHE A 59 5.66 -5.84 -8.10
N GLU A 60 5.86 -5.23 -9.27
CA GLU A 60 5.87 -5.94 -10.55
C GLU A 60 7.01 -6.96 -10.63
N GLU A 61 8.22 -6.60 -10.21
CA GLU A 61 9.36 -7.52 -10.13
C GLU A 61 9.08 -8.70 -9.20
N ARG A 62 8.52 -8.42 -8.01
CA ARG A 62 8.12 -9.45 -7.07
C ARG A 62 7.06 -10.38 -7.66
N ARG A 63 6.07 -9.83 -8.38
CA ARG A 63 5.02 -10.62 -9.05
C ARG A 63 5.61 -11.49 -10.16
N LYS A 64 6.53 -10.97 -10.97
CA LYS A 64 7.23 -11.73 -12.02
C LYS A 64 8.07 -12.86 -11.43
N TRP A 65 8.86 -12.57 -10.40
CA TRP A 65 9.61 -13.58 -9.67
C TRP A 65 8.69 -14.66 -9.10
N TRP A 66 7.59 -14.27 -8.45
CA TRP A 66 6.62 -15.19 -7.87
C TRP A 66 5.94 -16.08 -8.90
N LYS A 67 5.53 -15.56 -10.06
CA LYS A 67 4.97 -16.36 -11.15
C LYS A 67 5.91 -17.45 -11.67
N ARG A 68 7.22 -17.21 -11.58
CA ARG A 68 8.27 -18.14 -12.04
C ARG A 68 8.59 -19.23 -11.00
N VAL A 69 8.73 -18.87 -9.72
CA VAL A 69 9.18 -19.82 -8.69
C VAL A 69 8.04 -20.36 -7.81
N GLY A 70 6.90 -19.68 -7.82
CA GLY A 70 5.72 -20.01 -7.02
C GLY A 70 5.12 -21.35 -7.44
N ARG A 71 4.42 -21.99 -6.52
CA ARG A 71 3.75 -23.26 -6.78
C ARG A 71 2.50 -23.03 -7.62
N LYS A 72 2.21 -23.96 -8.53
CA LYS A 72 0.96 -23.93 -9.29
C LYS A 72 -0.15 -24.62 -8.50
N CYS A 73 -1.36 -24.08 -8.63
CA CYS A 73 -2.57 -24.69 -8.13
C CYS A 73 -2.80 -25.99 -8.91
N PRO A 74 -3.02 -27.13 -8.23
CA PRO A 74 -3.28 -28.40 -8.92
C PRO A 74 -4.66 -28.43 -9.59
N GLU A 75 -5.58 -27.54 -9.21
CA GLU A 75 -6.96 -27.53 -9.74
C GLU A 75 -7.10 -26.62 -10.98
N CYS A 76 -6.58 -25.39 -10.92
CA CYS A 76 -6.77 -24.40 -11.99
C CYS A 76 -5.47 -23.92 -12.65
N GLY A 77 -4.31 -24.41 -12.23
CA GLY A 77 -3.01 -24.05 -12.83
C GLY A 77 -2.48 -22.65 -12.48
N GLU A 78 -3.24 -21.83 -11.75
CA GLU A 78 -2.81 -20.50 -11.31
C GLU A 78 -1.66 -20.55 -10.30
N THR A 79 -0.90 -19.46 -10.16
CA THR A 79 0.18 -19.42 -9.16
C THR A 79 -0.40 -19.17 -7.77
N LEU A 80 -0.14 -20.08 -6.83
CA LEU A 80 -0.60 -19.98 -5.45
C LEU A 80 0.06 -18.79 -4.73
N ASP A 81 -0.74 -18.09 -3.95
CA ASP A 81 -0.25 -17.10 -3.00
C ASP A 81 0.20 -17.78 -1.72
N LEU A 82 1.29 -17.28 -1.14
CA LEU A 82 1.76 -17.71 0.17
C LEU A 82 1.43 -16.60 1.17
N VAL A 83 0.77 -16.95 2.26
CA VAL A 83 0.34 -16.00 3.29
C VAL A 83 0.89 -16.45 4.64
N PRO A 84 1.52 -15.55 5.43
CA PRO A 84 1.90 -15.87 6.81
C PRO A 84 0.67 -15.95 7.71
N ILE A 85 0.58 -16.98 8.55
CA ILE A 85 -0.45 -17.08 9.58
C ILE A 85 0.07 -16.34 10.82
N ARG A 86 -0.30 -15.06 10.97
CA ARG A 86 0.27 -14.14 11.97
C ARG A 86 -0.13 -14.45 13.42
N ALA A 87 -1.22 -15.16 13.65
CA ALA A 87 -1.67 -15.52 14.98
C ALA A 87 -1.90 -17.04 15.08
N PRO A 88 -0.92 -17.79 15.62
CA PRO A 88 -1.16 -19.17 16.03
C PRO A 88 -1.93 -19.25 17.36
N LYS A 89 -2.38 -18.13 17.92
CA LYS A 89 -2.81 -18.05 19.32
C LYS A 89 -4.30 -18.37 19.48
N GLY A 90 -4.55 -19.40 20.29
CA GLY A 90 -5.88 -19.83 20.72
C GLY A 90 -6.17 -21.29 20.37
N LYS A 91 -7.21 -21.87 20.98
CA LYS A 91 -7.69 -23.26 20.74
C LYS A 91 -8.01 -23.59 19.27
N LYS A 92 -7.95 -22.61 18.36
CA LYS A 92 -8.29 -22.71 16.94
C LYS A 92 -7.11 -23.07 16.02
N ASN A 93 -5.85 -22.83 16.41
CA ASN A 93 -4.68 -23.32 15.64
C ASN A 93 -4.14 -24.63 16.24
N LYS A 94 -5.00 -25.64 16.36
CA LYS A 94 -4.66 -26.95 16.98
C LYS A 94 -3.48 -27.64 16.28
N GLU A 95 -3.31 -27.38 14.99
CA GLU A 95 -2.34 -28.04 14.13
C GLU A 95 -0.98 -27.32 14.05
N GLY A 96 -0.86 -26.12 14.62
CA GLY A 96 0.39 -25.36 14.66
C GLY A 96 0.87 -24.87 13.28
N TYR A 97 -0.05 -24.55 12.38
CA TYR A 97 0.30 -24.00 11.06
C TYR A 97 0.87 -22.59 11.18
N LYS A 98 1.81 -22.28 10.28
CA LYS A 98 2.60 -21.04 10.25
C LYS A 98 2.45 -20.28 8.94
N SER A 99 2.09 -20.96 7.86
CA SER A 99 1.77 -20.33 6.57
C SER A 99 0.70 -21.10 5.81
N LEU A 100 0.03 -20.42 4.89
CA LEU A 100 -1.00 -20.97 4.01
C LEU A 100 -0.60 -20.71 2.56
N TRP A 101 -0.74 -21.72 1.71
CA TRP A 101 -0.82 -21.55 0.26
C TRP A 101 -2.29 -21.46 -0.15
N SER A 102 -2.71 -20.41 -0.84
CA SER A 102 -4.09 -20.22 -1.29
C SER A 102 -4.13 -19.93 -2.78
N CYS A 103 -5.17 -20.41 -3.47
CA CYS A 103 -5.39 -20.07 -4.86
C CYS A 103 -6.05 -18.68 -4.96
N PRO A 104 -5.53 -17.78 -5.83
CA PRO A 104 -6.19 -16.49 -6.10
C PRO A 104 -7.28 -16.58 -7.19
N GLY A 105 -7.51 -17.76 -7.77
CA GLY A 105 -8.51 -17.93 -8.82
C GLY A 105 -9.93 -17.70 -8.30
N GLU A 106 -10.72 -16.88 -8.98
CA GLU A 106 -12.05 -16.43 -8.53
C GLU A 106 -13.00 -17.58 -8.17
N ASN A 107 -12.85 -18.75 -8.81
CA ASN A 107 -13.69 -19.93 -8.60
C ASN A 107 -12.91 -21.15 -8.05
N CYS A 108 -11.73 -20.95 -7.47
CA CYS A 108 -10.92 -22.05 -6.93
C CYS A 108 -10.62 -21.83 -5.44
N LEU A 109 -11.06 -22.78 -4.61
CA LEU A 109 -10.92 -22.72 -3.15
C LEU A 109 -9.72 -23.52 -2.63
N TYR A 110 -8.76 -23.84 -3.50
CA TYR A 110 -7.61 -24.64 -3.13
C TYR A 110 -6.77 -23.95 -2.04
N GLU A 111 -6.57 -24.66 -0.94
CA GLU A 111 -5.77 -24.25 0.20
C GLU A 111 -4.81 -25.36 0.63
N LYS A 112 -3.58 -24.98 1.02
CA LYS A 112 -2.61 -25.90 1.60
C LYS A 112 -1.83 -25.25 2.74
N TYR A 113 -2.12 -25.73 3.94
CA TYR A 113 -1.46 -25.29 5.17
C TYR A 113 -0.04 -25.86 5.30
N SER A 114 0.85 -25.11 5.95
CA SER A 114 2.22 -25.52 6.21
C SER A 114 2.66 -25.21 7.64
N LYS A 115 3.43 -26.13 8.22
CA LYS A 115 4.16 -25.95 9.49
C LYS A 115 5.51 -25.25 9.31
N ARG A 116 5.84 -24.78 8.11
CA ARG A 116 7.05 -23.98 7.87
C ARG A 116 6.72 -22.50 7.97
N GLU A 117 7.68 -21.71 8.41
CA GLU A 117 7.51 -20.26 8.42
C GLU A 117 7.45 -19.70 6.99
N PHE A 118 6.68 -18.63 6.81
CA PHE A 118 6.63 -17.92 5.53
C PHE A 118 8.04 -17.59 5.00
N LYS A 119 8.91 -17.07 5.86
CA LYS A 119 10.29 -16.68 5.49
C LYS A 119 11.13 -17.85 5.02
N GLU A 120 11.05 -19.00 5.69
CA GLU A 120 11.80 -20.21 5.33
C GLU A 120 11.39 -20.72 3.94
N ILE A 121 10.09 -20.68 3.63
CA ILE A 121 9.58 -21.08 2.32
C ILE A 121 10.08 -20.12 1.24
N ILE A 122 9.99 -18.81 1.47
CA ILE A 122 10.49 -17.79 0.52
C ILE A 122 11.99 -17.98 0.27
N GLU A 123 12.78 -18.18 1.31
CA GLU A 123 14.23 -18.39 1.19
C GLU A 123 14.55 -19.65 0.37
N LYS A 124 13.84 -20.75 0.63
CA LYS A 124 14.00 -21.98 -0.16
C LYS A 124 13.65 -21.78 -1.64
N LEU A 125 12.65 -20.96 -1.95
CA LEU A 125 12.29 -20.64 -3.33
C LEU A 125 13.30 -19.73 -4.03
N ARG A 126 14.02 -18.87 -3.29
CA ARG A 126 15.09 -18.03 -3.84
C ARG A 126 16.35 -18.82 -4.25
N ARG A 127 16.55 -20.02 -3.67
CA ARG A 127 17.69 -20.90 -3.96
C ARG A 127 17.44 -21.88 -5.13
N ARG A 128 16.28 -21.81 -5.78
CA ARG A 128 15.91 -22.61 -6.96
C ARG A 128 16.12 -21.80 -8.23
#